data_AF-A0AA84ZD99-F1
#
_entry.id   AF-A0AA84ZD99-F1
#
_cell.length_a   1.000
_cell.length_b   1.000
_cell.length_c   1.000
_cell.angle_alpha   90.00
_cell.angle_beta   90.00
_cell.angle_gamma   90.00
#
_symmetry.space_group_name_H-M   'P 1'
#
loop_
_entity.id
_entity.type
_entity.pdbx_description
1 polymer ?
#
loop_
_entity_poly.entity_id
_entity_poly.type
_entity_poly.pdbx_seq_one_letter_code
_entity_poly.pdbx_strand_id
1 'polypeptide(L)'
;MSSNLMFLIALLSYTLINQLGITKTHPCKYCLRLYDGKYQNGSYTDLYKSVGSLSPPWIPGSVCGPVKNATMGQPPYWRLYEGVNYSGKDTAIGHSACIDDFMKSGSNGTYKNNGTV
;
A
#
# COMPACT_ATOMS: atom_id res chain seq x y z
N MET A 1 14.55 9.93 -33.96
CA MET A 1 13.99 10.70 -32.83
C MET A 1 13.21 9.75 -31.92
N SER A 2 13.82 9.12 -30.91
CA SER A 2 13.05 8.35 -29.90
C SER A 2 13.87 7.97 -28.66
N SER A 3 14.72 8.86 -28.14
CA SER A 3 15.44 8.60 -26.88
C SER A 3 15.03 9.57 -25.78
N ASN A 4 14.58 10.78 -26.14
CA ASN A 4 14.16 11.80 -25.18
C ASN A 4 12.80 11.48 -24.52
N LEU A 5 11.88 10.82 -25.24
CA LEU A 5 10.52 10.55 -24.74
C LEU A 5 10.52 9.52 -23.60
N MET A 6 11.28 8.41 -23.74
CA MET A 6 11.41 7.41 -22.67
C MET A 6 12.10 7.98 -21.43
N PHE A 7 13.13 8.81 -21.62
CA PHE A 7 13.87 9.42 -20.52
C PHE A 7 13.00 10.41 -19.72
N LEU A 8 12.17 11.19 -20.43
CA LEU A 8 11.21 12.12 -19.82
C LEU A 8 10.14 11.39 -18.99
N ILE A 9 9.60 10.27 -19.47
CA ILE A 9 8.59 9.48 -18.74
C ILE A 9 9.20 8.86 -17.47
N ALA A 10 10.43 8.35 -17.54
CA ALA A 10 11.13 7.79 -16.38
C ALA A 10 11.48 8.84 -15.30
N LEU A 11 11.81 10.07 -15.71
CA LEU A 11 12.09 11.18 -14.78
C LEU A 11 10.81 11.73 -14.12
N LEU A 12 9.70 11.80 -14.86
CA LEU A 12 8.40 12.20 -14.34
C LEU A 12 7.87 11.20 -13.30
N SER A 13 8.01 9.89 -13.56
CA SER A 13 7.63 8.87 -12.59
C SER A 13 8.53 8.90 -11.35
N TYR A 14 9.85 9.03 -11.51
CA TYR A 14 10.78 9.09 -10.37
C TYR A 14 10.55 10.32 -9.46
N THR A 15 10.29 11.49 -10.05
CA THR A 15 10.02 12.71 -9.27
C THR A 15 8.66 12.66 -8.56
N LEU A 16 7.62 12.11 -9.20
CA LEU A 16 6.31 11.89 -8.58
C LEU A 16 6.42 10.90 -7.40
N ILE A 17 7.16 9.80 -7.59
CA ILE A 17 7.46 8.79 -6.56
C ILE A 17 8.18 9.41 -5.35
N ASN A 18 9.15 10.29 -5.58
CA ASN A 18 9.87 10.98 -4.51
C ASN A 18 9.00 12.01 -3.76
N GLN A 19 8.11 12.73 -4.47
CA GLN A 19 7.17 13.69 -3.84
C GLN A 19 6.05 12.98 -3.04
N LEU A 20 5.67 11.77 -3.45
CA LEU A 20 4.78 10.88 -2.70
C LEU A 20 5.47 10.22 -1.49
N GLY A 21 6.78 10.44 -1.30
CA GLY A 21 7.54 9.87 -0.18
C GLY A 21 7.78 8.36 -0.32
N ILE A 22 7.83 7.85 -1.55
CA ILE A 22 7.97 6.41 -1.88
C ILE A 22 9.46 5.97 -1.88
N THR A 23 10.37 6.80 -1.33
CA THR A 23 11.82 6.50 -1.33
C THR A 23 12.25 5.58 -0.17
N LYS A 24 13.05 4.58 -0.55
CA LYS A 24 13.38 3.34 0.16
C LYS A 24 14.44 3.50 1.24
N THR A 25 14.19 2.89 2.41
CA THR A 25 15.19 2.10 3.16
C THR A 25 14.58 0.76 3.58
N HIS A 26 15.36 -0.31 3.50
CA HIS A 26 14.97 -1.70 3.81
C HIS A 26 14.66 -1.92 5.30
N PRO A 27 13.75 -2.87 5.61
CA PRO A 27 12.34 -2.83 5.25
C PRO A 27 11.63 -1.69 6.01
N CYS A 28 10.70 -1.04 5.34
CA CYS A 28 9.95 0.03 5.95
C CYS A 28 9.07 -0.49 7.11
N LYS A 29 9.25 0.10 8.29
CA LYS A 29 8.62 -0.36 9.55
C LYS A 29 7.19 0.15 9.76
N TYR A 30 6.77 1.20 9.05
CA TYR A 30 5.51 1.91 9.31
C TYR A 30 4.62 2.13 8.08
N CYS A 31 5.01 1.62 6.91
CA CYS A 31 4.25 1.77 5.68
C CYS A 31 3.21 0.67 5.50
N LEU A 32 2.24 0.99 4.65
CA LEU A 32 1.41 0.01 3.98
C LEU A 32 2.14 -0.52 2.75
N ARG A 33 2.22 -1.84 2.59
CA ARG A 33 2.79 -2.45 1.40
C ARG A 33 1.71 -2.99 0.49
N LEU A 34 1.70 -2.52 -0.75
CA LEU A 34 0.79 -2.97 -1.81
C LEU A 34 1.57 -3.86 -2.77
N TYR A 35 1.12 -5.10 -2.96
CA TYR A 35 1.70 -6.05 -3.90
C TYR A 35 0.84 -6.15 -5.16
N ASP A 36 1.47 -6.28 -6.31
CA ASP A 36 0.77 -6.47 -7.59
C ASP A 36 0.10 -7.86 -7.65
N GLY A 37 0.73 -8.88 -7.07
CA GLY A 37 0.21 -10.24 -7.00
C GLY A 37 -0.50 -10.56 -5.68
N LYS A 38 -1.21 -11.70 -5.69
CA LYS A 38 -1.79 -12.32 -4.48
C LYS A 38 -0.71 -12.93 -3.61
N TYR A 39 -1.01 -13.18 -2.33
CA TYR A 39 -0.11 -13.86 -1.38
C TYR A 39 1.29 -13.21 -1.32
N GLN A 40 1.33 -11.87 -1.30
CA GLN A 40 2.56 -11.07 -1.23
C GLN A 40 3.55 -11.35 -2.38
N ASN A 41 3.03 -11.78 -3.54
CA ASN A 41 3.85 -12.12 -4.69
C ASN A 41 4.04 -10.92 -5.64
N GLY A 42 5.18 -10.89 -6.32
CA GLY A 42 5.51 -9.90 -7.34
C GLY A 42 6.08 -8.59 -6.80
N SER A 43 6.09 -7.58 -7.67
CA SER A 43 6.52 -6.22 -7.33
C SER A 43 5.59 -5.62 -6.27
N TYR A 44 6.16 -4.72 -5.47
CA TYR A 44 5.44 -4.03 -4.42
C TYR A 44 5.81 -2.57 -4.35
N THR A 45 4.93 -1.80 -3.71
CA THR A 45 5.16 -0.40 -3.35
C THR A 45 4.80 -0.15 -1.91
N ASP A 46 5.62 0.65 -1.25
CA ASP A 46 5.43 1.08 0.13
C ASP A 46 4.81 2.48 0.16
N LEU A 47 3.71 2.64 0.89
CA LEU A 47 3.06 3.92 1.17
C LEU A 47 3.39 4.37 2.58
N TYR A 48 3.96 5.57 2.70
CA TYR A 48 4.47 6.12 3.96
C TYR A 48 3.56 7.18 4.57
N LYS A 49 2.62 7.72 3.78
CA LYS A 49 1.65 8.73 4.20
C LYS A 49 0.29 8.47 3.53
N SER A 50 -0.77 9.05 4.09
CA SER A 50 -2.10 9.01 3.50
C SER A 50 -2.15 9.70 2.15
N VAL A 51 -2.90 9.13 1.22
CA VAL A 51 -3.15 9.69 -0.11
C VAL A 51 -4.65 9.78 -0.32
N GLY A 52 -5.17 10.99 -0.55
CA GLY A 52 -6.61 11.22 -0.70
C GLY A 52 -7.18 10.81 -2.06
N SER A 53 -6.34 10.65 -3.09
CA SER A 53 -6.79 10.25 -4.42
C SER A 53 -5.66 9.59 -5.20
N LEU A 54 -5.96 8.46 -5.83
CA LEU A 54 -5.09 7.76 -6.78
C LEU A 54 -5.82 7.72 -8.12
N SER A 55 -5.20 8.30 -9.16
CA SER A 55 -5.74 8.30 -10.53
C SER A 55 -4.66 7.81 -11.50
N PRO A 56 -4.84 6.65 -12.15
CA PRO A 56 -5.97 5.73 -11.99
C PRO A 56 -6.02 5.11 -10.58
N PRO A 57 -7.18 4.59 -10.13
CA PRO A 57 -7.26 3.83 -8.88
C PRO A 57 -6.30 2.65 -8.89
N TRP A 58 -5.57 2.46 -7.78
CA TRP A 58 -4.70 1.30 -7.64
C TRP A 58 -5.48 0.12 -7.09
N ILE A 59 -5.46 -0.99 -7.83
CA ILE A 59 -6.04 -2.26 -7.45
C ILE A 59 -4.90 -3.25 -7.13
N PRO A 60 -4.49 -3.41 -5.86
CA PRO A 60 -3.44 -4.36 -5.49
C PRO A 60 -3.96 -5.81 -5.51
N GLY A 61 -3.08 -6.78 -5.72
CA GLY A 61 -3.38 -8.20 -5.56
C GLY A 61 -3.41 -8.64 -4.10
N SER A 62 -2.51 -8.11 -3.28
CA SER A 62 -2.46 -8.31 -1.84
C SER A 62 -1.90 -7.09 -1.12
N VAL A 63 -2.23 -6.94 0.16
CA VAL A 63 -1.82 -5.77 0.97
C VAL A 63 -1.34 -6.22 2.33
N CYS A 64 -0.24 -5.66 2.82
CA CYS A 64 0.25 -5.89 4.17
C CYS A 64 0.42 -4.59 4.95
N GLY A 65 -0.06 -4.61 6.19
CA GLY A 65 0.13 -3.53 7.14
C GLY A 65 1.56 -3.44 7.67
N PRO A 66 1.88 -2.34 8.35
CA PRO A 66 3.19 -2.08 8.92
C PRO A 66 3.59 -3.14 9.96
N VAL A 67 4.88 -3.47 10.02
CA VAL A 67 5.41 -4.37 11.05
C VAL A 67 5.28 -3.69 12.42
N LYS A 68 4.74 -4.39 13.42
CA LYS A 68 4.64 -3.87 14.79
C LYS A 68 6.00 -3.40 15.30
N ASN A 69 6.13 -2.13 15.63
CA ASN A 69 7.24 -1.68 16.46
C ASN A 69 6.82 -1.70 17.93
N ALA A 70 7.52 -2.49 18.75
CA ALA A 70 7.25 -2.64 20.18
C ALA A 70 7.39 -1.33 20.99
N THR A 71 8.01 -0.29 20.42
CA THR A 71 8.25 0.99 21.09
C THR A 71 7.16 2.04 20.88
N MET A 72 6.17 1.82 20.01
CA MET A 72 5.06 2.76 19.82
C MET A 72 3.85 2.38 20.68
N GLY A 73 3.36 3.33 21.47
CA GLY A 73 2.23 3.14 22.38
C GLY A 73 0.90 2.79 21.70
N GLN A 74 0.72 3.17 20.42
CA GLN A 74 -0.38 2.69 19.59
C GLN A 74 0.17 2.07 18.30
N PRO A 75 -0.27 0.84 17.94
CA PRO A 75 0.16 0.21 16.71
C PRO A 75 -0.43 0.97 15.51
N PRO A 76 0.38 1.23 14.46
CA PRO A 76 -0.12 1.88 13.26
C PRO A 76 -1.15 1.00 12.56
N TYR A 77 -2.20 1.64 12.05
CA TYR A 77 -3.24 1.02 11.23
C TYR A 77 -3.44 1.83 9.96
N TRP A 78 -3.88 1.17 8.90
CA TRP A 78 -4.21 1.80 7.63
C TRP A 78 -5.67 1.55 7.28
N ARG A 79 -6.27 2.51 6.57
CA ARG A 79 -7.59 2.34 5.94
C ARG A 79 -7.46 2.57 4.45
N LEU A 80 -7.97 1.61 3.68
CA LEU A 80 -8.09 1.69 2.23
C LEU A 80 -9.54 1.98 1.91
N TYR A 81 -9.78 2.96 1.03
CA TYR A 81 -11.12 3.40 0.65
C TYR A 81 -11.36 3.09 -0.83
N GLU A 82 -12.58 2.68 -1.18
CA GLU A 82 -13.00 2.53 -2.58
C GLU A 82 -13.13 3.89 -3.28
N GLY A 83 -13.52 4.94 -2.54
CA GLY A 83 -13.69 6.29 -3.05
C GLY A 83 -12.53 7.23 -2.75
N VAL A 84 -12.44 8.31 -3.52
CA VAL A 84 -11.51 9.42 -3.25
C VAL A 84 -11.91 10.19 -2.00
N ASN A 85 -10.98 10.96 -1.44
CA ASN A 85 -11.14 11.76 -0.23
C ASN A 85 -11.67 10.96 0.97
N TYR A 86 -11.20 9.71 1.11
CA TYR A 86 -11.52 8.83 2.23
C TYR A 86 -13.03 8.51 2.34
N SER A 87 -13.67 8.25 1.20
CA SER A 87 -15.12 8.01 1.12
C SER A 87 -15.46 6.60 0.66
N GLY A 88 -16.72 6.19 0.87
CA GLY A 88 -17.23 4.88 0.48
C GLY A 88 -16.84 3.77 1.45
N LYS A 89 -16.87 2.52 0.95
CA LYS A 89 -16.49 1.35 1.74
C LYS A 89 -15.01 1.41 2.06
N ASP A 90 -14.67 1.06 3.29
CA ASP A 90 -13.28 1.00 3.74
C ASP A 90 -12.86 -0.39 4.22
N THR A 91 -11.57 -0.67 4.09
CA THR A 91 -10.92 -1.86 4.61
C THR A 91 -9.79 -1.43 5.53
N ALA A 92 -9.90 -1.80 6.81
CA ALA A 92 -8.86 -1.55 7.80
C ALA A 92 -7.81 -2.66 7.79
N ILE A 93 -6.54 -2.28 7.87
CA ILE A 93 -5.40 -3.19 7.95
C ILE A 93 -4.58 -2.82 9.17
N GLY A 94 -4.51 -3.74 10.12
CA GLY A 94 -3.74 -3.60 11.34
C GLY A 94 -2.26 -3.89 11.15
N HIS A 95 -1.49 -3.70 12.22
CA HIS A 95 -0.06 -4.06 12.22
C HIS A 95 0.14 -5.54 11.88
N SER A 96 1.20 -5.84 11.13
CA SER A 96 1.62 -7.19 10.74
C SER A 96 0.51 -8.05 10.09
N ALA A 97 -0.62 -7.46 9.71
CA ALA A 97 -1.73 -8.14 9.08
C ALA A 97 -1.59 -8.04 7.57
N CYS A 98 -1.92 -9.13 6.87
CA CYS A 98 -1.94 -9.17 5.42
C CYS A 98 -3.32 -9.61 4.91
N ILE A 99 -3.70 -9.05 3.76
CA ILE A 99 -4.82 -9.50 2.95
C ILE A 99 -4.22 -10.16 1.71
N ASP A 100 -4.32 -11.47 1.63
CA ASP A 100 -3.66 -12.27 0.59
C ASP A 100 -4.33 -12.18 -0.79
N ASP A 101 -5.63 -11.91 -0.83
CA ASP A 101 -6.40 -11.74 -2.06
C ASP A 101 -7.33 -10.53 -1.89
N PHE A 102 -6.80 -9.35 -2.19
CA PHE A 102 -7.48 -8.08 -1.94
C PHE A 102 -8.80 -7.98 -2.75
N MET A 103 -8.83 -8.57 -3.94
CA MET A 103 -10.01 -8.57 -4.81
C MET A 103 -11.17 -9.42 -4.27
N LYS A 104 -10.88 -10.49 -3.53
CA LYS A 104 -11.93 -11.22 -2.80
C LYS A 104 -12.36 -10.49 -1.53
N SER A 105 -11.43 -9.78 -0.91
CA SER A 105 -11.63 -9.06 0.35
C SER A 105 -12.58 -7.88 0.26
N GLY A 106 -12.67 -7.23 -0.91
CA GLY A 106 -13.61 -6.13 -1.19
C GLY A 106 -15.08 -6.51 -1.01
N SER A 107 -15.41 -7.80 -0.91
CA SER A 107 -16.78 -8.29 -0.70
C SER A 107 -17.16 -8.38 0.79
N ASN A 108 -16.24 -8.79 1.67
CA ASN A 108 -16.52 -9.04 3.09
C ASN A 108 -15.45 -8.35 3.96
N GLY A 109 -15.77 -7.14 4.41
CA GLY A 109 -14.92 -6.35 5.29
C GLY A 109 -14.88 -6.95 6.70
N THR A 110 -13.93 -7.86 6.97
CA THR A 110 -13.30 -8.08 8.28
C THR A 110 -12.29 -9.22 8.16
N TYR A 111 -10.99 -8.94 8.31
CA TYR A 111 -9.97 -9.98 8.46
C TYR A 111 -9.39 -9.92 9.87
N LYS A 112 -9.62 -10.98 10.62
CA LYS A 112 -8.95 -11.25 11.89
C LYS A 112 -7.58 -11.85 11.59
N ASN A 113 -6.61 -11.37 12.36
CA ASN A 113 -5.23 -11.82 12.40
C ASN A 113 -5.17 -13.35 12.60
N ASN A 114 -4.63 -14.09 11.63
CA ASN A 114 -4.32 -15.52 11.76
C ASN A 114 -2.81 -15.74 12.02
N GLY A 115 -2.19 -14.81 12.75
CA GLY A 115 -0.86 -15.00 13.34
C GLY A 115 -0.98 -15.69 14.70
N THR A 116 -0.77 -17.00 14.70
CA THR A 116 -0.62 -17.85 15.88
C THR A 116 0.71 -17.51 16.59
N VAL A 117 0.62 -17.13 17.88
CA VAL A 117 1.66 -16.89 18.92
C VAL A 117 2.69 -15.80 18.66
#